data_AF-A0A9P5BLN1-F1
#
_entry.id   AF-A0A9P5BLN1-F1
#
_cell.length_a   1.000
_cell.length_b   1.000
_cell.length_c   1.000
_cell.angle_alpha   90.00
_cell.angle_beta   90.00
_cell.angle_gamma   90.00
#
_symmetry.space_group_name_H-M   'P 1'
#
loop_
_entity.id
_entity.type
_entity.pdbx_description
1 polymer ?
#
loop_
_entity_poly.entity_id
_entity_poly.type
_entity_poly.pdbx_seq_one_letter_code
_entity_poly.pdbx_strand_id
1 'polypeptide(L)'
;MRDRLLGGGGPDLPHLGLGLAGFAAAVAAATLLIRSPAASRTVIAPSPGRDRRKTARSPRWTVLPRLSTLARDELPYPPDVFPGARDVDTPYGNLRVYEWGPEDAAERVLLLHGIGTPCLALGGAAGEFVRRGWRVMTFDFFGRGYSDAPTDLPYDSRLYTTQILLALASSPLRGWTGDDAFHLLGYSLGGAVAAAFAASSPHLVRSLTLVAPGGLIRSAAHVGWRSRFLYNSPLLPEGFRRWVVGRRLAPAKRAGAGDVPEAEAVDGVEEAGWDELRLVGGGRIGEVVGWQLAAHEGFVGSYVSTIREAPVYDRADEEWRVLAKVLEARREEGDVAGAGLRKGRVLFVLGERDEIVVPGETVWDARRVLGEDAVEVLVLKAGHEVGVTKGEEIVDGVLAAWARE
;
A
#
# COMPACT_ATOMS: atom_id res chain seq x y z
N MET A 1 -42.37 41.31 41.55
CA MET A 1 -43.42 41.99 42.35
C MET A 1 -44.01 43.07 41.47
N ARG A 2 -45.29 42.90 41.08
CA ARG A 2 -46.27 43.91 40.58
C ARG A 2 -45.86 44.83 39.41
N ASP A 3 -46.43 44.68 38.22
CA ASP A 3 -47.80 45.05 37.76
C ASP A 3 -47.92 46.49 37.23
N ARG A 4 -48.74 46.60 36.15
CA ARG A 4 -49.44 47.77 35.57
C ARG A 4 -48.79 48.44 34.35
N LEU A 5 -49.52 48.91 33.32
CA LEU A 5 -50.86 48.72 32.71
C LEU A 5 -50.97 49.83 31.62
N LEU A 6 -51.52 49.49 30.44
CA LEU A 6 -52.27 50.36 29.47
C LEU A 6 -51.49 51.48 28.74
N GLY A 7 -51.72 51.82 27.46
CA GLY A 7 -52.72 51.44 26.46
C GLY A 7 -52.75 52.46 25.29
N GLY A 8 -53.40 52.08 24.17
CA GLY A 8 -53.80 52.93 23.02
C GLY A 8 -52.86 52.83 21.80
N GLY A 9 -53.29 52.70 20.55
CA GLY A 9 -54.58 52.65 19.86
C GLY A 9 -54.33 52.84 18.34
N GLY A 10 -55.09 52.18 17.45
CA GLY A 10 -55.05 52.41 15.99
C GLY A 10 -55.40 51.18 15.15
N PRO A 11 -56.00 51.33 13.94
CA PRO A 11 -57.32 50.76 13.65
C PRO A 11 -57.38 49.68 12.55
N ASP A 12 -58.50 48.93 12.59
CA ASP A 12 -59.33 48.28 11.55
C ASP A 12 -58.75 47.76 10.23
N LEU A 13 -59.15 46.53 9.86
CA LEU A 13 -59.74 46.13 8.56
C LEU A 13 -60.09 44.59 8.58
N PRO A 14 -60.94 44.08 7.67
CA PRO A 14 -62.16 43.36 8.04
C PRO A 14 -62.17 41.85 7.74
N HIS A 15 -63.32 41.28 8.10
CA HIS A 15 -63.81 39.91 7.99
C HIS A 15 -63.57 39.13 6.68
N LEU A 16 -63.36 37.84 6.88
CA LEU A 16 -63.76 36.67 6.08
C LEU A 16 -64.72 36.90 4.90
N GLY A 17 -64.38 36.29 3.76
CA GLY A 17 -65.32 35.95 2.69
C GLY A 17 -64.78 34.81 1.83
N LEU A 18 -65.42 33.64 1.91
CA LEU A 18 -65.13 32.41 1.20
C LEU A 18 -65.14 32.55 -0.33
N GLY A 19 -64.34 31.72 -1.01
CA GLY A 19 -64.40 31.53 -2.46
C GLY A 19 -63.63 30.30 -2.95
N LEU A 20 -64.01 29.10 -2.46
CA LEU A 20 -63.63 27.80 -3.03
C LEU A 20 -64.17 27.68 -4.47
N ALA A 21 -63.39 28.08 -5.49
CA ALA A 21 -63.69 27.74 -6.90
C ALA A 21 -62.51 27.86 -7.88
N GLY A 22 -61.27 28.04 -7.42
CA GLY A 22 -60.15 28.41 -8.31
C GLY A 22 -59.05 27.37 -8.56
N PHE A 23 -59.04 26.22 -7.88
CA PHE A 23 -57.86 25.36 -7.85
C PHE A 23 -57.92 24.09 -8.74
N ALA A 24 -59.06 23.80 -9.36
CA ALA A 24 -59.23 22.56 -10.14
C ALA A 24 -58.88 22.69 -11.64
N ALA A 25 -58.69 23.90 -12.18
CA ALA A 25 -58.45 24.09 -13.62
C ALA A 25 -56.97 24.31 -14.01
N ALA A 26 -56.07 24.60 -13.06
CA ALA A 26 -54.66 24.86 -13.36
C ALA A 26 -53.75 23.60 -13.29
N VAL A 27 -54.23 22.49 -12.71
CA VAL A 27 -53.41 21.27 -12.56
C VAL A 27 -53.54 20.31 -13.76
N ALA A 28 -54.59 20.44 -14.56
CA ALA A 28 -54.81 19.59 -15.74
C ALA A 28 -54.05 20.04 -17.00
N ALA A 29 -53.61 21.31 -17.07
CA ALA A 29 -52.84 21.82 -18.21
C ALA A 29 -51.32 21.58 -18.08
N ALA A 30 -50.82 21.23 -16.89
CA ALA A 30 -49.41 20.89 -16.67
C ALA A 30 -49.09 19.41 -16.90
N THR A 31 -50.11 18.54 -17.03
CA THR A 31 -49.95 17.09 -17.16
C THR A 31 -50.04 16.58 -18.61
N LEU A 32 -50.26 17.45 -19.58
CA LEU A 32 -50.43 17.05 -20.99
C LEU A 32 -49.56 17.82 -22.01
N LEU A 33 -48.31 18.09 -21.64
CA LEU A 33 -47.24 18.33 -22.62
C LEU A 33 -46.18 17.24 -22.47
N ILE A 34 -46.50 16.09 -23.09
CA ILE A 34 -45.62 15.35 -24.01
C ILE A 34 -44.16 15.28 -23.52
N ARG A 35 -43.80 14.27 -22.71
CA ARG A 35 -43.18 13.04 -23.22
C ARG A 35 -42.42 13.24 -24.54
N SER A 36 -41.34 14.02 -24.49
CA SER A 36 -40.20 13.79 -25.38
C SER A 36 -39.27 12.80 -24.70
N PRO A 37 -38.75 11.76 -25.37
CA PRO A 37 -37.66 10.97 -24.82
C PRO A 37 -36.38 11.81 -25.00
N ALA A 38 -36.29 12.94 -24.31
CA ALA A 38 -35.00 13.49 -24.00
C ALA A 38 -34.39 12.46 -23.06
N ALA A 39 -33.54 11.59 -23.61
CA ALA A 39 -32.70 10.71 -22.83
C ALA A 39 -32.07 11.58 -21.74
N SER A 40 -32.59 11.45 -20.52
CA SER A 40 -31.88 11.89 -19.33
C SER A 40 -30.62 11.03 -19.35
N ARG A 41 -29.59 11.53 -20.03
CA ARG A 41 -28.22 11.10 -19.77
C ARG A 41 -28.02 11.49 -18.33
N THR A 42 -28.35 10.59 -17.43
CA THR A 42 -27.82 10.58 -16.09
C THR A 42 -26.32 10.61 -16.33
N VAL A 43 -25.72 11.79 -16.21
CA VAL A 43 -24.26 11.91 -16.15
C VAL A 43 -23.92 11.29 -14.80
N ILE A 44 -23.84 9.96 -14.78
CA ILE A 44 -23.28 9.23 -13.66
C ILE A 44 -21.85 9.72 -13.62
N ALA A 45 -21.55 10.63 -12.67
CA ALA A 45 -20.19 11.02 -12.41
C ALA A 45 -19.40 9.71 -12.25
N PRO A 46 -18.33 9.49 -13.02
CA PRO A 46 -17.56 8.27 -12.89
C PRO A 46 -17.14 8.14 -11.43
N SER A 47 -17.25 6.93 -10.86
CA SER A 47 -16.64 6.60 -9.56
C SER A 47 -15.22 7.19 -9.52
N PRO A 48 -14.73 7.74 -8.40
CA PRO A 48 -13.42 8.40 -8.36
C PRO A 48 -12.29 7.57 -9.03
N GLY A 49 -12.27 6.25 -8.84
CA GLY A 49 -11.32 5.33 -9.48
C GLY A 49 -11.48 5.13 -11.00
N ARG A 50 -12.54 5.69 -11.58
CA ARG A 50 -12.79 5.77 -13.03
C ARG A 50 -12.53 7.18 -13.58
N ASP A 51 -12.30 8.18 -12.73
CA ASP A 51 -11.95 9.54 -13.15
C ASP A 51 -10.46 9.63 -13.50
N ARG A 52 -10.15 9.77 -14.80
CA ARG A 52 -8.77 9.86 -15.29
C ARG A 52 -8.01 11.10 -14.82
N ARG A 53 -8.70 12.09 -14.24
CA ARG A 53 -8.04 13.27 -13.63
C ARG A 53 -7.47 12.96 -12.24
N LYS A 54 -7.97 11.89 -11.62
CA LYS A 54 -7.66 11.46 -10.24
C LYS A 54 -6.94 10.12 -10.18
N THR A 55 -6.94 9.37 -11.29
CA THR A 55 -6.36 8.04 -11.35
C THR A 55 -5.61 7.84 -12.67
N ALA A 56 -4.30 7.60 -12.58
CA ALA A 56 -3.48 7.16 -13.70
C ALA A 56 -3.68 5.66 -13.93
N ARG A 57 -3.79 5.26 -15.20
CA ARG A 57 -4.11 3.87 -15.55
C ARG A 57 -2.85 3.00 -15.53
N SER A 58 -3.02 1.81 -14.99
CA SER A 58 -2.03 0.74 -15.01
C SER A 58 -1.92 0.06 -16.38
N PRO A 59 -0.84 -0.70 -16.62
CA PRO A 59 -0.66 -1.60 -17.76
C PRO A 59 -1.82 -2.56 -18.02
N ARG A 60 -2.66 -2.83 -17.01
CA ARG A 60 -3.90 -3.61 -17.20
C ARG A 60 -4.79 -3.01 -18.28
N TRP A 61 -4.87 -1.68 -18.33
CA TRP A 61 -5.73 -0.96 -19.27
C TRP A 61 -4.97 -0.49 -20.50
N THR A 62 -3.70 -0.13 -20.35
CA THR A 62 -2.90 0.52 -21.40
C THR A 62 -2.14 -0.49 -22.28
N VAL A 63 -1.78 -1.65 -21.74
CA VAL A 63 -0.95 -2.67 -22.41
C VAL A 63 -1.72 -3.97 -22.67
N LEU A 64 -2.25 -4.64 -21.65
CA LEU A 64 -2.83 -5.99 -21.78
C LEU A 64 -3.90 -6.14 -22.88
N PRO A 65 -4.83 -5.18 -23.11
CA PRO A 65 -5.86 -5.31 -24.14
C PRO A 65 -5.31 -5.33 -25.57
N ARG A 66 -4.05 -4.92 -25.76
CA ARG A 66 -3.38 -4.85 -27.06
C ARG A 66 -2.51 -6.07 -27.36
N LEU A 67 -2.36 -6.98 -26.40
CA LEU A 67 -1.48 -8.15 -26.50
C LEU A 67 -2.29 -9.43 -26.61
N SER A 68 -1.81 -10.35 -27.46
CA SER A 68 -2.25 -11.75 -27.47
C SER A 68 -1.82 -12.45 -26.19
N THR A 69 -2.39 -13.62 -25.88
CA THR A 69 -2.00 -14.40 -24.69
C THR A 69 -0.50 -14.71 -24.68
N LEU A 70 0.05 -15.21 -25.79
CA LEU A 70 1.49 -15.49 -25.91
C LEU A 70 2.36 -14.25 -25.65
N ALA A 71 1.96 -13.10 -26.20
CA ALA A 71 2.70 -11.85 -25.98
C ALA A 71 2.59 -11.31 -24.54
N ARG A 72 1.58 -11.74 -23.77
CA ARG A 72 1.49 -11.41 -22.33
C ARG A 72 2.46 -12.25 -21.51
N ASP A 73 2.67 -13.51 -21.89
CA ASP A 73 3.62 -14.41 -21.22
C ASP A 73 5.06 -13.98 -21.44
N GLU A 74 5.33 -13.26 -22.53
CA GLU A 74 6.65 -12.69 -22.87
C GLU A 74 6.94 -11.34 -22.16
N LEU A 75 5.98 -10.77 -21.42
CA LEU A 75 6.22 -9.53 -20.67
C LEU A 75 7.24 -9.77 -19.55
N PRO A 76 8.10 -8.78 -19.21
CA PRO A 76 8.97 -8.89 -18.04
C PRO A 76 8.22 -9.19 -16.73
N TYR A 77 6.98 -8.72 -16.63
CA TYR A 77 6.03 -9.08 -15.59
C TYR A 77 4.76 -9.66 -16.23
N PRO A 78 4.67 -10.98 -16.42
CA PRO A 78 3.47 -11.62 -16.94
C PRO A 78 2.29 -11.41 -15.97
N PRO A 79 1.08 -11.09 -16.46
CA PRO A 79 -0.06 -10.83 -15.58
C PRO A 79 -0.41 -12.05 -14.72
N ASP A 80 -0.24 -13.25 -15.24
CA ASP A 80 -0.66 -14.51 -14.59
C ASP A 80 0.53 -15.28 -13.96
N VAL A 81 1.61 -14.56 -13.63
CA VAL A 81 2.81 -15.13 -12.99
C VAL A 81 2.52 -15.82 -11.65
N PHE A 82 1.55 -15.31 -10.89
CA PHE A 82 1.05 -15.95 -9.69
C PHE A 82 -0.40 -16.42 -9.92
N PRO A 83 -0.78 -17.58 -9.36
CA PRO A 83 -2.15 -18.07 -9.46
C PRO A 83 -3.14 -17.16 -8.71
N GLY A 84 -4.43 -17.31 -9.03
CA GLY A 84 -5.51 -16.62 -8.33
C GLY A 84 -5.49 -15.10 -8.48
N ALA A 85 -4.96 -14.63 -9.62
CA ALA A 85 -4.93 -13.23 -9.95
C ALA A 85 -6.36 -12.68 -10.08
N ARG A 86 -6.62 -11.56 -9.41
CA ARG A 86 -7.88 -10.84 -9.47
C ARG A 86 -7.62 -9.35 -9.56
N ASP A 87 -8.55 -8.69 -10.21
CA ASP A 87 -8.56 -7.25 -10.33
C ASP A 87 -9.78 -6.68 -9.61
N VAL A 88 -9.53 -5.86 -8.60
CA VAL A 88 -10.56 -5.32 -7.70
C VAL A 88 -10.85 -3.88 -8.09
N ASP A 89 -12.10 -3.59 -8.45
CA ASP A 89 -12.57 -2.22 -8.69
C ASP A 89 -12.68 -1.50 -7.33
N THR A 90 -11.85 -0.47 -7.13
CA THR A 90 -11.85 0.32 -5.88
C THR A 90 -12.16 1.81 -6.16
N PRO A 91 -12.46 2.61 -5.13
CA PRO A 91 -12.53 4.07 -5.26
C PRO A 91 -11.23 4.72 -5.75
N TYR A 92 -10.11 4.00 -5.73
CA TYR A 92 -8.76 4.46 -6.10
C TYR A 92 -8.32 3.96 -7.49
N GLY A 93 -9.17 3.18 -8.15
CA GLY A 93 -8.88 2.52 -9.43
C GLY A 93 -8.77 1.01 -9.28
N ASN A 94 -8.15 0.36 -10.27
CA ASN A 94 -7.85 -1.06 -10.23
C ASN A 94 -6.84 -1.41 -9.13
N LEU A 95 -7.10 -2.45 -8.35
CA LEU A 95 -6.14 -3.08 -7.47
C LEU A 95 -5.88 -4.52 -7.94
N ARG A 96 -4.65 -4.83 -8.35
CA ARG A 96 -4.23 -6.19 -8.71
C ARG A 96 -3.86 -6.96 -7.45
N VAL A 97 -4.58 -8.04 -7.17
CA VAL A 97 -4.35 -8.94 -6.03
C VAL A 97 -4.12 -10.36 -6.54
N TYR A 98 -3.24 -11.09 -5.87
CA TYR A 98 -2.97 -12.50 -6.11
C TYR A 98 -3.20 -13.26 -4.81
N GLU A 99 -3.89 -14.39 -4.90
CA GLU A 99 -4.16 -15.22 -3.71
C GLU A 99 -4.25 -16.70 -4.09
N TRP A 100 -3.42 -17.53 -3.46
CA TRP A 100 -3.33 -18.95 -3.78
C TRP A 100 -2.78 -19.77 -2.59
N GLY A 101 -2.76 -21.10 -2.75
CA GLY A 101 -2.54 -22.07 -1.68
C GLY A 101 -3.84 -22.78 -1.27
N PRO A 102 -3.81 -23.74 -0.33
CA PRO A 102 -5.01 -24.48 0.08
C PRO A 102 -6.12 -23.56 0.61
N GLU A 103 -7.37 -23.74 0.17
CA GLU A 103 -8.50 -22.88 0.58
C GLU A 103 -8.88 -23.08 2.06
N ASP A 104 -8.65 -24.28 2.58
CA ASP A 104 -8.85 -24.72 3.95
C ASP A 104 -7.60 -24.57 4.82
N ALA A 105 -6.58 -23.85 4.34
CA ALA A 105 -5.35 -23.63 5.11
C ALA A 105 -5.68 -23.01 6.49
N ALA A 106 -5.07 -23.58 7.53
CA ALA A 106 -5.12 -23.04 8.87
C ALA A 106 -4.42 -21.69 8.94
N GLU A 107 -3.29 -21.57 8.26
CA GLU A 107 -2.43 -20.39 8.26
C GLU A 107 -2.53 -19.58 6.97
N ARG A 108 -2.58 -18.26 7.15
CA ARG A 108 -2.67 -17.25 6.08
C ARG A 108 -1.55 -16.24 6.24
N VAL A 109 -0.92 -15.83 5.14
CA VAL A 109 0.09 -14.76 5.16
C VAL A 109 -0.16 -13.73 4.07
N LEU A 110 -0.13 -12.45 4.46
CA LEU A 110 -0.16 -11.31 3.56
C LEU A 110 1.27 -10.80 3.34
N LEU A 111 1.69 -10.71 2.08
CA LEU A 111 3.03 -10.28 1.68
C LEU A 111 2.99 -8.90 1.02
N LEU A 112 3.74 -7.94 1.57
CA LEU A 112 3.84 -6.57 1.08
C LEU A 112 5.23 -6.28 0.49
N HIS A 113 5.29 -5.92 -0.78
CA HIS A 113 6.54 -5.74 -1.53
C HIS A 113 7.23 -4.39 -1.28
N GLY A 114 8.38 -4.16 -1.92
CA GLY A 114 9.16 -2.92 -1.81
C GLY A 114 8.64 -1.78 -2.69
N ILE A 115 9.36 -0.65 -2.73
CA ILE A 115 8.90 0.53 -3.46
C ILE A 115 9.01 0.42 -4.99
N GLY A 116 10.14 -0.08 -5.50
CA GLY A 116 10.46 -0.07 -6.93
C GLY A 116 9.95 -1.28 -7.71
N THR A 117 9.87 -2.44 -7.05
CA THR A 117 9.42 -3.69 -7.65
C THR A 117 7.94 -3.95 -7.33
N PRO A 118 7.18 -4.64 -8.21
CA PRO A 118 5.84 -5.14 -7.91
C PRO A 118 5.90 -6.38 -7.00
N CYS A 119 4.75 -7.04 -6.76
CA CYS A 119 4.67 -8.17 -5.82
C CYS A 119 5.59 -9.36 -6.14
N LEU A 120 6.10 -9.43 -7.38
CA LEU A 120 7.12 -10.37 -7.84
C LEU A 120 8.34 -10.50 -6.91
N ALA A 121 8.74 -9.40 -6.25
CA ALA A 121 9.90 -9.38 -5.38
C ALA A 121 9.81 -10.39 -4.23
N LEU A 122 8.61 -10.71 -3.75
CA LEU A 122 8.40 -11.68 -2.68
C LEU A 122 7.95 -13.05 -3.19
N GLY A 123 8.04 -13.29 -4.51
CA GLY A 123 7.57 -14.53 -5.13
C GLY A 123 8.25 -15.79 -4.59
N GLY A 124 9.54 -15.72 -4.25
CA GLY A 124 10.27 -16.84 -3.65
C GLY A 124 9.69 -17.25 -2.29
N ALA A 125 9.50 -16.27 -1.39
CA ALA A 125 8.86 -16.50 -0.10
C ALA A 125 7.40 -16.96 -0.25
N ALA A 126 6.66 -16.37 -1.19
CA ALA A 126 5.28 -16.74 -1.49
C ALA A 126 5.16 -18.21 -1.93
N GLY A 127 6.03 -18.65 -2.85
CA GLY A 127 6.11 -20.04 -3.27
C GLY A 127 6.44 -20.98 -2.11
N GLU A 128 7.36 -20.57 -1.23
CA GLU A 128 7.76 -21.37 -0.07
C GLU A 128 6.63 -21.55 0.94
N PHE A 129 5.92 -20.49 1.31
CA PHE A 129 4.74 -20.59 2.18
C PHE A 129 3.69 -21.55 1.61
N VAL A 130 3.41 -21.46 0.31
CA VAL A 130 2.45 -22.37 -0.34
C VAL A 130 2.93 -23.82 -0.31
N ARG A 131 4.23 -24.09 -0.52
CA ARG A 131 4.77 -25.46 -0.35
C ARG A 131 4.58 -26.00 1.07
N ARG A 132 4.58 -25.12 2.08
CA ARG A 132 4.35 -25.46 3.49
C ARG A 132 2.85 -25.60 3.84
N GLY A 133 1.95 -25.48 2.86
CA GLY A 133 0.50 -25.60 3.04
C GLY A 133 -0.21 -24.32 3.50
N TRP A 134 0.45 -23.17 3.41
CA TRP A 134 -0.13 -21.89 3.79
C TRP A 134 -0.92 -21.28 2.65
N ARG A 135 -1.93 -20.48 2.98
CA ARG A 135 -2.59 -19.60 2.02
C ARG A 135 -1.85 -18.27 1.97
N VAL A 136 -1.51 -17.81 0.77
CA VAL A 136 -0.78 -16.57 0.55
C VAL A 136 -1.67 -15.57 -0.16
N MET A 137 -1.60 -14.30 0.28
CA MET A 137 -2.10 -13.15 -0.46
C MET A 137 -0.95 -12.17 -0.69
N THR A 138 -0.91 -11.56 -1.86
CA THR A 138 -0.09 -10.39 -2.16
C THR A 138 -0.80 -9.51 -3.17
N PHE A 139 -0.36 -8.27 -3.34
CA PHE A 139 -0.94 -7.35 -4.30
C PHE A 139 0.10 -6.35 -4.77
N ASP A 140 -0.13 -5.76 -5.93
CA ASP A 140 0.69 -4.64 -6.39
C ASP A 140 0.24 -3.37 -5.67
N PHE A 141 1.15 -2.67 -5.00
CA PHE A 141 0.90 -1.34 -4.45
C PHE A 141 0.42 -0.39 -5.54
N PHE A 142 -0.41 0.59 -5.19
CA PHE A 142 -0.98 1.52 -6.17
C PHE A 142 0.12 2.20 -7.00
N GLY A 143 -0.03 2.25 -8.31
CA GLY A 143 1.01 2.78 -9.22
C GLY A 143 2.17 1.83 -9.50
N ARG A 144 2.12 0.58 -9.04
CA ARG A 144 3.08 -0.48 -9.36
C ARG A 144 2.37 -1.59 -10.08
N GLY A 145 3.12 -2.33 -10.88
CA GLY A 145 2.64 -3.55 -11.53
C GLY A 145 1.37 -3.32 -12.34
N TYR A 146 0.29 -3.99 -11.96
CA TYR A 146 -1.03 -3.88 -12.60
C TYR A 146 -2.07 -3.10 -11.78
N SER A 147 -1.67 -2.42 -10.70
CA SER A 147 -2.56 -1.57 -9.89
C SER A 147 -2.55 -0.13 -10.38
N ASP A 148 -3.73 0.47 -10.55
CA ASP A 148 -3.86 1.89 -10.94
C ASP A 148 -3.23 2.80 -9.87
N ALA A 149 -2.97 4.07 -10.23
CA ALA A 149 -2.32 5.02 -9.33
C ALA A 149 -3.24 6.23 -9.06
N PRO A 150 -3.76 6.42 -7.83
CA PRO A 150 -4.35 7.69 -7.43
C PRO A 150 -3.35 8.83 -7.64
N THR A 151 -3.80 9.94 -8.20
CA THR A 151 -2.97 11.12 -8.50
C THR A 151 -3.37 12.35 -7.71
N ASP A 152 -4.50 12.29 -7.00
CA ASP A 152 -5.04 13.37 -6.16
C ASP A 152 -4.83 13.15 -4.66
N LEU A 153 -4.08 12.12 -4.27
CA LEU A 153 -3.84 11.74 -2.87
C LEU A 153 -2.35 11.49 -2.60
N PRO A 154 -1.87 11.80 -1.38
CA PRO A 154 -0.54 11.40 -0.94
C PRO A 154 -0.46 9.89 -0.72
N TYR A 155 0.70 9.31 -1.03
CA TYR A 155 1.00 7.90 -0.78
C TYR A 155 1.55 7.70 0.63
N ASP A 156 0.68 7.92 1.61
CA ASP A 156 0.99 7.83 3.04
C ASP A 156 0.50 6.52 3.68
N SER A 157 0.71 6.39 5.00
CA SER A 157 0.26 5.22 5.76
C SER A 157 -1.26 4.98 5.68
N ARG A 158 -2.07 6.02 5.49
CA ARG A 158 -3.54 5.91 5.37
C ARG A 158 -3.94 5.29 4.04
N LEU A 159 -3.33 5.73 2.93
CA LEU A 159 -3.59 5.15 1.62
C LEU A 159 -3.17 3.67 1.58
N TYR A 160 -1.97 3.35 2.08
CA TYR A 160 -1.50 1.97 2.10
C TYR A 160 -2.30 1.06 3.04
N THR A 161 -2.70 1.56 4.22
CA THR A 161 -3.62 0.83 5.12
C THR A 161 -4.95 0.55 4.43
N THR A 162 -5.50 1.55 3.75
CA THR A 162 -6.73 1.39 2.97
C THR A 162 -6.56 0.35 1.86
N GLN A 163 -5.42 0.35 1.18
CA GLN A 163 -5.11 -0.63 0.14
C GLN A 163 -5.06 -2.07 0.69
N ILE A 164 -4.45 -2.27 1.86
CA ILE A 164 -4.44 -3.58 2.55
C ILE A 164 -5.87 -4.03 2.84
N LEU A 165 -6.69 -3.16 3.45
CA LEU A 165 -8.08 -3.50 3.79
C LEU A 165 -8.91 -3.84 2.55
N LEU A 166 -8.71 -3.12 1.44
CA LEU A 166 -9.35 -3.42 0.15
C LEU A 166 -8.91 -4.78 -0.41
N ALA A 167 -7.63 -5.12 -0.32
CA ALA A 167 -7.12 -6.42 -0.75
C ALA A 167 -7.71 -7.57 0.10
N LEU A 168 -7.72 -7.43 1.43
CA LEU A 168 -8.29 -8.41 2.36
C LEU A 168 -9.79 -8.60 2.12
N ALA A 169 -10.55 -7.51 2.02
CA ALA A 169 -12.00 -7.54 1.78
C ALA A 169 -12.39 -8.09 0.39
N SER A 170 -11.44 -8.10 -0.56
CA SER A 170 -11.68 -8.66 -1.90
C SER A 170 -11.62 -10.18 -1.97
N SER A 171 -11.11 -10.85 -0.94
CA SER A 171 -11.05 -12.31 -0.96
C SER A 171 -12.44 -12.92 -0.87
N PRO A 172 -12.78 -13.92 -1.71
CA PRO A 172 -14.03 -14.66 -1.57
C PRO A 172 -14.01 -15.64 -0.39
N LEU A 173 -12.83 -15.90 0.19
CA LEU A 173 -12.64 -16.83 1.29
C LEU A 173 -12.82 -16.14 2.64
N ARG A 174 -13.30 -16.92 3.62
CA ARG A 174 -13.30 -16.49 5.02
C ARG A 174 -11.89 -16.60 5.60
N GLY A 175 -11.63 -15.82 6.65
CA GLY A 175 -10.39 -15.94 7.44
C GLY A 175 -9.33 -14.86 7.18
N TRP A 176 -9.51 -13.98 6.19
CA TRP A 176 -8.68 -12.77 6.04
C TRP A 176 -9.16 -11.60 6.91
N THR A 177 -10.39 -11.70 7.41
CA THR A 177 -11.05 -10.70 8.24
C THR A 177 -11.48 -11.32 9.57
N GLY A 178 -11.46 -10.53 10.63
CA GLY A 178 -11.72 -10.98 11.99
C GLY A 178 -10.44 -10.99 12.82
N ASP A 179 -10.59 -11.36 14.07
CA ASP A 179 -9.49 -11.33 15.00
C ASP A 179 -8.47 -12.45 14.71
N ASP A 180 -7.19 -12.11 14.85
CA ASP A 180 -6.06 -13.00 14.67
C ASP A 180 -6.07 -13.76 13.32
N ALA A 181 -6.40 -13.02 12.26
CA ALA A 181 -6.76 -13.57 10.96
C ALA A 181 -5.56 -14.06 10.13
N PHE A 182 -4.46 -13.30 10.09
CA PHE A 182 -3.34 -13.60 9.20
C PHE A 182 -2.00 -13.10 9.72
N HIS A 183 -0.94 -13.72 9.23
CA HIS A 183 0.44 -13.30 9.42
C HIS A 183 0.82 -12.19 8.42
N LEU A 184 1.51 -11.15 8.87
CA LEU A 184 1.89 -10.04 8.01
C LEU A 184 3.40 -10.01 7.81
N LEU A 185 3.84 -10.07 6.55
CA LEU A 185 5.24 -9.92 6.17
C LEU A 185 5.41 -8.75 5.21
N GLY A 186 6.26 -7.80 5.58
CA GLY A 186 6.56 -6.63 4.76
C GLY A 186 8.04 -6.51 4.44
N TYR A 187 8.36 -6.24 3.16
CA TYR A 187 9.73 -6.02 2.70
C TYR A 187 10.00 -4.55 2.35
N SER A 188 11.08 -3.97 2.88
CA SER A 188 11.47 -2.57 2.60
C SER A 188 10.33 -1.59 2.90
N LEU A 189 9.81 -0.86 1.90
CA LEU A 189 8.59 -0.06 2.04
C LEU A 189 7.42 -0.88 2.63
N GLY A 190 7.24 -2.12 2.17
CA GLY A 190 6.23 -3.02 2.69
C GLY A 190 6.39 -3.29 4.18
N GLY A 191 7.63 -3.26 4.70
CA GLY A 191 7.91 -3.38 6.14
C GLY A 191 7.44 -2.15 6.93
N ALA A 192 7.72 -0.94 6.41
CA ALA A 192 7.21 0.30 7.00
C ALA A 192 5.67 0.34 7.03
N VAL A 193 5.05 -0.03 5.91
CA VAL A 193 3.59 -0.13 5.78
C VAL A 193 3.03 -1.20 6.72
N ALA A 194 3.70 -2.36 6.83
CA ALA A 194 3.27 -3.45 7.69
C ALA A 194 3.30 -3.04 9.19
N ALA A 195 4.35 -2.33 9.61
CA ALA A 195 4.44 -1.80 10.97
C ALA A 195 3.31 -0.78 11.26
N ALA A 196 3.05 0.14 10.33
CA ALA A 196 1.95 1.10 10.46
C ALA A 196 0.57 0.43 10.48
N PHE A 197 0.37 -0.61 9.66
CA PHE A 197 -0.86 -1.38 9.64
C PHE A 197 -1.05 -2.17 10.95
N ALA A 198 -0.01 -2.85 11.43
CA ALA A 198 -0.04 -3.59 12.68
C ALA A 198 -0.26 -2.68 13.90
N ALA A 199 0.24 -1.43 13.86
CA ALA A 199 -0.02 -0.44 14.90
C ALA A 199 -1.50 0.00 14.97
N SER A 200 -2.17 0.12 13.81
CA SER A 200 -3.54 0.62 13.72
C SER A 200 -4.61 -0.48 13.73
N SER A 201 -4.29 -1.67 13.26
CA SER A 201 -5.18 -2.83 13.16
C SER A 201 -4.57 -4.09 13.78
N PRO A 202 -4.04 -4.04 15.03
CA PRO A 202 -3.29 -5.15 15.61
C PRO A 202 -4.11 -6.42 15.76
N HIS A 203 -5.41 -6.29 16.05
CA HIS A 203 -6.33 -7.41 16.19
C HIS A 203 -6.41 -8.30 14.95
N LEU A 204 -6.21 -7.78 13.73
CA LEU A 204 -6.22 -8.59 12.51
C LEU A 204 -4.93 -9.41 12.31
N VAL A 205 -3.82 -8.91 12.84
CA VAL A 205 -2.47 -9.39 12.53
C VAL A 205 -2.04 -10.41 13.57
N ARG A 206 -1.94 -11.69 13.21
CA ARG A 206 -1.50 -12.77 14.11
C ARG A 206 -0.05 -12.61 14.53
N SER A 207 0.83 -12.28 13.59
CA SER A 207 2.23 -11.93 13.87
C SER A 207 2.80 -11.05 12.76
N LEU A 208 3.92 -10.39 13.08
CA LEU A 208 4.58 -9.43 12.20
C LEU A 208 6.03 -9.85 11.91
N THR A 209 6.37 -9.92 10.63
CA THR A 209 7.74 -10.08 10.12
C THR A 209 8.11 -8.91 9.23
N LEU A 210 9.26 -8.31 9.52
CA LEU A 210 9.78 -7.15 8.83
C LEU A 210 11.11 -7.52 8.15
N VAL A 211 11.11 -7.59 6.82
CA VAL A 211 12.29 -7.94 6.02
C VAL A 211 12.93 -6.67 5.49
N ALA A 212 14.18 -6.39 5.89
CA ALA A 212 14.90 -5.15 5.59
C ALA A 212 13.99 -3.90 5.61
N PRO A 213 13.29 -3.62 6.72
CA PRO A 213 12.17 -2.69 6.72
C PRO A 213 12.59 -1.22 6.66
N GLY A 214 11.75 -0.40 6.01
CA GLY A 214 11.73 1.04 6.25
C GLY A 214 11.14 1.40 7.62
N GLY A 215 11.01 2.70 7.86
CA GLY A 215 10.37 3.30 9.04
C GLY A 215 11.36 3.79 10.09
N LEU A 216 12.39 3.00 10.38
CA LEU A 216 13.47 3.38 11.29
C LEU A 216 14.73 3.87 10.58
N ILE A 217 14.70 4.00 9.25
CA ILE A 217 15.83 4.52 8.48
C ILE A 217 16.03 5.99 8.86
N ARG A 218 17.25 6.32 9.28
CA ARG A 218 17.65 7.66 9.73
C ARG A 218 17.83 8.59 8.53
N SER A 219 16.90 9.51 8.29
CA SER A 219 17.01 10.37 7.11
C SER A 219 18.22 11.32 7.19
N ALA A 220 18.65 11.70 8.39
CA ALA A 220 19.79 12.59 8.58
C ALA A 220 21.14 11.95 8.23
N ALA A 221 21.26 10.62 8.39
CA ALA A 221 22.47 9.88 8.08
C ALA A 221 22.50 9.38 6.64
N HIS A 222 21.34 8.97 6.11
CA HIS A 222 21.25 8.23 4.86
C HIS A 222 20.65 9.01 3.69
N VAL A 223 20.10 10.21 3.90
CA VAL A 223 19.52 11.00 2.79
C VAL A 223 20.38 12.25 2.51
N GLY A 224 21.22 12.15 1.48
CA GLY A 224 22.08 13.24 1.02
C GLY A 224 21.30 14.50 0.61
N TRP A 225 21.95 15.66 0.70
CA TRP A 225 21.32 16.97 0.47
C TRP A 225 20.69 17.11 -0.93
N ARG A 226 21.27 16.46 -1.95
CA ARG A 226 20.74 16.44 -3.32
C ARG A 226 19.38 15.74 -3.38
N SER A 227 19.25 14.61 -2.72
CA SER A 227 18.00 13.85 -2.63
C SER A 227 16.97 14.63 -1.81
N ARG A 228 17.37 15.24 -0.69
CA ARG A 228 16.50 16.15 0.09
C ARG A 228 15.97 17.29 -0.77
N PHE A 229 16.82 17.91 -1.60
CA PHE A 229 16.39 18.96 -2.52
C PHE A 229 15.44 18.43 -3.60
N LEU A 230 15.77 17.32 -4.24
CA LEU A 230 14.95 16.72 -5.30
C LEU A 230 13.53 16.40 -4.83
N TYR A 231 13.40 15.76 -3.66
CA TYR A 231 12.11 15.31 -3.14
C TYR A 231 11.35 16.40 -2.38
N ASN A 232 12.03 17.24 -1.59
CA ASN A 232 11.35 18.14 -0.64
C ASN A 232 11.36 19.63 -1.04
N SER A 233 12.09 20.04 -2.07
CA SER A 233 12.15 21.46 -2.45
C SER A 233 10.83 21.93 -3.08
N PRO A 234 10.15 22.94 -2.52
CA PRO A 234 8.94 23.49 -3.13
C PRO A 234 9.24 24.26 -4.43
N LEU A 235 10.50 24.60 -4.68
CA LEU A 235 10.93 25.36 -5.85
C LEU A 235 11.03 24.50 -7.11
N LEU A 236 11.04 23.17 -6.98
CA LEU A 236 11.20 22.25 -8.10
C LEU A 236 9.84 21.93 -8.74
N PRO A 237 9.61 22.28 -10.03
CA PRO A 237 8.37 21.94 -10.70
C PRO A 237 8.13 20.42 -10.74
N GLU A 238 6.90 19.98 -10.47
CA GLU A 238 6.56 18.55 -10.35
C GLU A 238 6.86 17.75 -11.63
N GLY A 239 6.68 18.36 -12.82
CA GLY A 239 7.04 17.72 -14.09
C GLY A 239 8.54 17.45 -14.22
N PHE A 240 9.38 18.41 -13.79
CA PHE A 240 10.83 18.26 -13.82
C PHE A 240 11.31 17.26 -12.78
N ARG A 241 10.75 17.31 -11.55
CA ARG A 241 11.02 16.32 -10.49
C ARG A 241 10.80 14.90 -10.99
N ARG A 242 9.61 14.63 -11.55
CA ARG A 242 9.26 13.32 -12.10
C ARG A 242 10.18 12.93 -13.25
N TRP A 243 10.55 13.86 -14.11
CA TRP A 243 11.51 13.56 -15.18
C TRP A 243 12.89 13.14 -14.63
N VAL A 244 13.45 13.85 -13.64
CA VAL A 244 14.73 13.49 -13.01
C VAL A 244 14.63 12.12 -12.34
N VAL A 245 13.59 11.91 -11.52
CA VAL A 245 13.40 10.64 -10.80
C VAL A 245 13.17 9.47 -11.78
N GLY A 246 12.37 9.66 -12.83
CA GLY A 246 12.17 8.64 -13.85
C GLY A 246 13.47 8.25 -14.58
N ARG A 247 14.40 9.19 -14.75
CA ARG A 247 15.74 8.89 -15.29
C ARG A 247 16.63 8.13 -14.30
N ARG A 248 16.51 8.40 -13.00
CA ARG A 248 17.23 7.67 -11.94
C ARG A 248 16.66 6.29 -11.65
N LEU A 249 15.41 6.04 -11.98
CA LEU A 249 14.80 4.72 -11.87
C LEU A 249 15.07 3.85 -13.11
N ALA A 250 15.50 4.46 -14.21
CA ALA A 250 15.74 3.72 -15.44
C ALA A 250 16.90 2.73 -15.21
N PRO A 251 16.72 1.45 -15.58
CA PRO A 251 17.76 0.44 -15.38
C PRO A 251 19.07 0.87 -16.04
N ALA A 252 20.19 0.60 -15.37
CA ALA A 252 21.49 1.02 -15.86
C ALA A 252 21.80 0.28 -17.17
N LYS A 253 21.75 0.98 -18.32
CA LYS A 253 22.15 0.40 -19.62
C LYS A 253 23.65 0.06 -19.70
N ARG A 254 24.41 0.47 -18.69
CA ARG A 254 25.79 0.16 -18.30
C ARG A 254 26.06 1.05 -17.07
N ALA A 255 26.49 0.45 -15.96
CA ALA A 255 26.94 1.07 -14.70
C ALA A 255 26.47 2.53 -14.46
N GLY A 256 25.44 2.70 -13.63
CA GLY A 256 25.13 3.99 -13.02
C GLY A 256 23.64 4.28 -12.79
N ALA A 257 23.33 4.43 -11.50
CA ALA A 257 22.21 5.05 -10.81
C ALA A 257 20.84 4.35 -10.91
N GLY A 258 20.55 3.51 -9.92
CA GLY A 258 19.22 3.02 -9.57
C GLY A 258 18.86 3.34 -8.10
N ASP A 259 18.01 4.33 -7.85
CA ASP A 259 17.77 4.79 -6.46
C ASP A 259 16.60 4.06 -5.77
N VAL A 260 16.91 3.24 -4.76
CA VAL A 260 16.36 3.51 -3.40
C VAL A 260 17.05 4.80 -2.92
N PRO A 261 16.41 5.74 -2.20
CA PRO A 261 17.06 7.02 -1.87
C PRO A 261 18.39 6.76 -1.15
N GLU A 262 19.46 6.97 -1.91
CA GLU A 262 20.82 6.55 -1.62
C GLU A 262 21.34 7.21 -0.34
N ALA A 263 21.88 6.37 0.56
CA ALA A 263 23.14 6.68 1.21
C ALA A 263 24.10 7.09 0.09
N GLU A 264 24.66 8.31 0.14
CA GLU A 264 25.68 8.75 -0.80
C GLU A 264 26.62 7.58 -1.08
N ALA A 265 26.68 7.15 -2.35
CA ALA A 265 27.48 6.04 -2.81
C ALA A 265 28.72 5.88 -1.93
N VAL A 266 28.72 4.85 -1.09
CA VAL A 266 29.98 4.26 -0.68
C VAL A 266 30.56 3.76 -1.99
N ASP A 267 31.65 4.37 -2.44
CA ASP A 267 32.38 3.98 -3.64
C ASP A 267 32.49 2.44 -3.68
N GLY A 268 31.73 1.76 -4.55
CA GLY A 268 31.87 0.32 -4.75
C GLY A 268 30.60 -0.56 -4.86
N VAL A 269 29.38 -0.03 -4.74
CA VAL A 269 28.18 -0.86 -4.99
C VAL A 269 28.06 -1.15 -6.49
N GLU A 270 28.29 -2.39 -6.90
CA GLU A 270 27.95 -2.83 -8.26
C GLU A 270 26.42 -2.89 -8.40
N GLU A 271 25.78 -1.76 -8.73
CA GLU A 271 24.35 -1.68 -9.11
C GLU A 271 23.98 -2.63 -10.25
N ALA A 272 24.97 -3.02 -11.06
CA ALA A 272 24.84 -4.08 -12.06
C ALA A 272 24.36 -5.41 -11.44
N GLY A 273 24.62 -5.66 -10.15
CA GLY A 273 24.12 -6.82 -9.44
C GLY A 273 22.61 -6.78 -9.22
N TRP A 274 22.02 -5.63 -8.88
CA TRP A 274 20.60 -5.49 -8.54
C TRP A 274 19.68 -5.66 -9.74
N ASP A 275 19.97 -4.95 -10.83
CA ASP A 275 19.16 -5.00 -12.05
C ASP A 275 19.14 -6.40 -12.69
N GLU A 276 20.20 -7.19 -12.48
CA GLU A 276 20.36 -8.53 -13.02
C GLU A 276 19.71 -9.64 -12.17
N LEU A 277 19.24 -9.32 -10.96
CA LEU A 277 18.54 -10.29 -10.10
C LEU A 277 17.27 -10.78 -10.78
N ARG A 278 17.07 -12.10 -10.76
CA ARG A 278 15.89 -12.74 -11.34
C ARG A 278 14.74 -12.77 -10.35
N LEU A 279 13.56 -12.40 -10.84
CA LEU A 279 12.30 -12.52 -10.15
C LEU A 279 11.59 -13.82 -10.54
N VAL A 280 10.61 -14.22 -9.73
CA VAL A 280 9.68 -15.29 -10.12
C VAL A 280 8.97 -14.91 -11.42
N GLY A 281 8.81 -15.86 -12.33
CA GLY A 281 8.32 -15.60 -13.69
C GLY A 281 9.42 -15.31 -14.72
N GLY A 282 10.69 -15.23 -14.30
CA GLY A 282 11.85 -15.30 -15.19
C GLY A 282 12.45 -13.97 -15.64
N GLY A 283 11.74 -12.85 -15.48
CA GLY A 283 12.24 -11.50 -15.74
C GLY A 283 13.28 -11.02 -14.72
N ARG A 284 14.17 -10.12 -15.14
CA ARG A 284 15.12 -9.46 -14.22
C ARG A 284 14.51 -8.20 -13.60
N ILE A 285 14.98 -7.79 -12.42
CA ILE A 285 14.47 -6.59 -11.73
C ILE A 285 14.53 -5.37 -12.65
N GLY A 286 15.66 -5.14 -13.32
CA GLY A 286 15.82 -4.02 -14.25
C GLY A 286 14.80 -4.08 -15.39
N GLU A 287 14.52 -5.25 -15.95
CA GLU A 287 13.52 -5.38 -17.02
C GLU A 287 12.11 -5.05 -16.54
N VAL A 288 11.74 -5.46 -15.33
CA VAL A 288 10.44 -5.15 -14.74
C VAL A 288 10.32 -3.66 -14.40
N VAL A 289 11.35 -3.05 -13.81
CA VAL A 289 11.36 -1.61 -13.50
C VAL A 289 11.32 -0.79 -14.80
N GLY A 290 12.14 -1.15 -15.79
CA GLY A 290 12.14 -0.52 -17.11
C GLY A 290 10.79 -0.64 -17.81
N TRP A 291 10.13 -1.79 -17.69
CA TRP A 291 8.77 -1.99 -18.19
C TRP A 291 7.75 -1.11 -17.47
N GLN A 292 7.79 -1.01 -16.13
CA GLN A 292 6.90 -0.12 -15.38
C GLN A 292 7.09 1.35 -15.80
N LEU A 293 8.33 1.82 -15.98
CA LEU A 293 8.61 3.17 -16.47
C LEU A 293 8.02 3.45 -17.85
N ALA A 294 8.01 2.45 -18.73
CA ALA A 294 7.50 2.59 -20.09
C ALA A 294 5.97 2.43 -20.18
N ALA A 295 5.40 1.53 -19.38
CA ALA A 295 4.02 1.05 -19.53
C ALA A 295 3.04 1.66 -18.51
N HIS A 296 3.53 2.12 -17.36
CA HIS A 296 2.69 2.50 -16.23
C HIS A 296 2.67 4.02 -16.04
N GLU A 297 1.57 4.67 -16.45
CA GLU A 297 1.40 6.14 -16.41
C GLU A 297 1.65 6.74 -15.01
N GLY A 298 1.24 6.02 -13.96
CA GLY A 298 1.36 6.45 -12.56
C GLY A 298 2.67 6.12 -11.85
N PHE A 299 3.58 5.31 -12.41
CA PHE A 299 4.68 4.71 -11.63
C PHE A 299 5.58 5.76 -10.99
N VAL A 300 6.16 6.65 -11.79
CA VAL A 300 7.07 7.70 -11.28
C VAL A 300 6.37 8.65 -10.31
N GLY A 301 5.11 9.02 -10.57
CA GLY A 301 4.35 9.91 -9.69
C GLY A 301 4.09 9.28 -8.32
N SER A 302 3.63 8.04 -8.31
CA SER A 302 3.43 7.28 -7.07
C SER A 302 4.73 7.06 -6.30
N TYR A 303 5.84 6.81 -7.00
CA TYR A 303 7.16 6.62 -6.41
C TYR A 303 7.61 7.89 -5.67
N VAL A 304 7.56 9.03 -6.37
CA VAL A 304 7.90 10.34 -5.79
C VAL A 304 7.04 10.64 -4.57
N SER A 305 5.72 10.45 -4.66
CA SER A 305 4.84 10.69 -3.52
C SER A 305 5.14 9.74 -2.36
N THR A 306 5.49 8.49 -2.63
CA THR A 306 5.83 7.50 -1.60
C THR A 306 7.09 7.90 -0.86
N ILE A 307 8.15 8.30 -1.56
CA ILE A 307 9.39 8.75 -0.90
C ILE A 307 9.16 9.97 0.01
N ARG A 308 8.22 10.83 -0.36
CA ARG A 308 7.92 12.07 0.39
C ARG A 308 6.99 11.85 1.57
N GLU A 309 5.99 10.99 1.42
CA GLU A 309 4.82 10.93 2.31
C GLU A 309 4.64 9.58 3.02
N ALA A 310 5.29 8.52 2.56
CA ALA A 310 5.18 7.20 3.19
C ALA A 310 6.02 7.13 4.47
N PRO A 311 5.66 6.23 5.42
CA PRO A 311 6.34 6.11 6.71
C PRO A 311 7.71 5.40 6.60
N VAL A 312 8.58 5.81 5.66
CA VAL A 312 9.87 5.14 5.38
C VAL A 312 11.00 5.65 6.26
N TYR A 313 10.93 6.88 6.76
CA TYR A 313 12.02 7.52 7.51
C TYR A 313 11.55 8.05 8.86
N ASP A 314 12.43 7.97 9.86
CA ASP A 314 12.31 8.64 11.16
C ASP A 314 10.95 8.46 11.89
N ARG A 315 10.30 7.29 11.76
CA ARG A 315 8.96 7.02 12.32
C ARG A 315 8.96 6.49 13.75
N ALA A 316 10.09 6.55 14.44
CA ALA A 316 10.30 6.01 15.78
C ALA A 316 9.25 6.52 16.79
N ASP A 317 8.92 7.82 16.76
CA ASP A 317 8.01 8.45 17.73
C ASP A 317 6.52 8.45 17.30
N GLU A 318 6.21 7.85 16.15
CA GLU A 318 4.85 7.82 15.59
C GLU A 318 4.27 6.39 15.60
N GLU A 319 4.12 5.73 14.45
CA GLU A 319 3.48 4.42 14.37
C GLU A 319 4.25 3.35 15.14
N TRP A 320 5.58 3.45 15.20
CA TRP A 320 6.43 2.50 15.92
C TRP A 320 6.25 2.58 17.43
N ARG A 321 6.01 3.77 17.97
CA ARG A 321 5.70 3.94 19.40
C ARG A 321 4.32 3.41 19.75
N VAL A 322 3.35 3.51 18.83
CA VAL A 322 2.04 2.87 18.99
C VAL A 322 2.19 1.35 18.97
N LEU A 323 2.96 0.81 18.00
CA LEU A 323 3.26 -0.61 17.93
C LEU A 323 3.95 -1.12 19.20
N ALA A 324 4.92 -0.37 19.75
CA ALA A 324 5.59 -0.72 21.01
C ALA A 324 4.60 -0.97 22.15
N LYS A 325 3.63 -0.04 22.34
CA LYS A 325 2.59 -0.16 23.38
C LYS A 325 1.70 -1.37 23.16
N VAL A 326 1.34 -1.66 21.91
CA VAL A 326 0.55 -2.86 21.58
C VAL A 326 1.33 -4.12 21.95
N LEU A 327 2.60 -4.21 21.54
CA LEU A 327 3.43 -5.38 21.81
C LEU A 327 3.67 -5.58 23.31
N GLU A 328 3.89 -4.49 24.05
CA GLU A 328 4.03 -4.50 25.52
C GLU A 328 2.77 -5.04 26.18
N ALA A 329 1.59 -4.51 25.83
CA ALA A 329 0.32 -5.01 26.34
C ALA A 329 0.13 -6.52 26.06
N ARG A 330 0.52 -7.02 24.89
CA ARG A 330 0.45 -8.46 24.57
C ARG A 330 1.38 -9.31 25.43
N ARG A 331 2.56 -8.80 25.80
CA ARG A 331 3.46 -9.51 26.72
C ARG A 331 2.92 -9.54 28.16
N GLU A 332 2.21 -8.50 28.58
CA GLU A 332 1.60 -8.42 29.92
C GLU A 332 0.33 -9.26 30.05
N GLU A 333 -0.54 -9.21 29.05
CA GLU A 333 -1.85 -9.89 29.04
C GLU A 333 -1.75 -11.39 28.73
N GLY A 334 -0.65 -11.82 28.08
CA GLY A 334 -0.48 -13.19 27.59
C GLY A 334 -1.26 -13.47 26.30
N ASP A 335 -1.43 -14.76 25.96
CA ASP A 335 -2.19 -15.17 24.77
C ASP A 335 -3.70 -14.97 24.96
N VAL A 336 -4.14 -13.72 24.80
CA VAL A 336 -5.56 -13.37 24.78
C VAL A 336 -6.12 -13.68 23.39
N ALA A 337 -7.05 -14.62 23.33
CA ALA A 337 -7.72 -15.00 22.09
C ALA A 337 -8.30 -13.77 21.37
N GLY A 338 -7.91 -13.61 20.11
CA GLY A 338 -8.39 -12.54 19.23
C GLY A 338 -7.69 -11.18 19.38
N ALA A 339 -6.67 -11.08 20.24
CA ALA A 339 -5.99 -9.82 20.46
C ALA A 339 -4.99 -9.46 19.34
N GLY A 340 -4.57 -10.46 18.53
CA GLY A 340 -3.52 -10.35 17.52
C GLY A 340 -2.14 -10.06 18.13
N LEU A 341 -1.09 -10.20 17.32
CA LEU A 341 0.31 -10.04 17.70
C LEU A 341 0.65 -10.83 18.98
N ARG A 342 0.18 -12.08 19.04
CA ARG A 342 0.03 -12.86 20.30
C ARG A 342 1.28 -12.90 21.18
N LYS A 343 2.47 -12.98 20.57
CA LYS A 343 3.74 -13.06 21.30
C LYS A 343 4.23 -11.71 21.83
N GLY A 344 3.62 -10.60 21.39
CA GLY A 344 4.14 -9.26 21.63
C GLY A 344 5.55 -9.07 21.09
N ARG A 345 5.86 -9.71 19.95
CA ARG A 345 7.18 -9.68 19.29
C ARG A 345 7.08 -9.46 17.79
N VAL A 346 8.17 -8.95 17.23
CA VAL A 346 8.36 -8.72 15.80
C VAL A 346 9.66 -9.40 15.38
N LEU A 347 9.58 -10.18 14.30
CA LEU A 347 10.77 -10.77 13.68
C LEU A 347 11.34 -9.81 12.63
N PHE A 348 12.58 -9.38 12.81
CA PHE A 348 13.36 -8.66 11.82
C PHE A 348 14.22 -9.62 11.04
N VAL A 349 14.11 -9.59 9.71
CA VAL A 349 15.01 -10.33 8.82
C VAL A 349 15.87 -9.33 8.05
N LEU A 350 17.17 -9.35 8.27
CA LEU A 350 18.10 -8.31 7.80
C LEU A 350 19.21 -8.92 6.94
N GLY A 351 19.63 -8.21 5.90
CA GLY A 351 20.80 -8.57 5.11
C GLY A 351 22.08 -8.11 5.80
N GLU A 352 23.04 -9.00 6.04
CA GLU A 352 24.33 -8.70 6.68
C GLU A 352 25.07 -7.51 6.03
N ARG A 353 24.94 -7.36 4.71
CA ARG A 353 25.59 -6.32 3.90
C ARG A 353 24.61 -5.26 3.40
N ASP A 354 23.46 -5.13 4.05
CA ASP A 354 22.47 -4.13 3.65
C ASP A 354 22.97 -2.72 4.01
N GLU A 355 23.19 -1.89 2.99
CA GLU A 355 23.68 -0.52 3.13
C GLU A 355 22.52 0.50 3.22
N ILE A 356 21.30 0.10 2.87
CA ILE A 356 20.10 0.94 2.95
C ILE A 356 19.47 0.80 4.33
N VAL A 357 19.28 -0.45 4.76
CA VAL A 357 18.75 -0.81 6.08
C VAL A 357 19.87 -1.46 6.86
N VAL A 358 20.76 -0.61 7.37
CA VAL A 358 21.96 -1.04 8.10
C VAL A 358 21.54 -1.90 9.31
N PRO A 359 21.94 -3.18 9.40
CA PRO A 359 21.41 -4.09 10.41
C PRO A 359 21.68 -3.63 11.83
N GLY A 360 22.91 -3.16 12.11
CA GLY A 360 23.30 -2.69 13.43
C GLY A 360 22.47 -1.49 13.91
N GLU A 361 22.24 -0.52 13.02
CA GLU A 361 21.40 0.64 13.34
C GLU A 361 19.95 0.25 13.52
N THR A 362 19.43 -0.58 12.61
CA THR A 362 18.03 -1.03 12.62
C THR A 362 17.71 -1.80 13.89
N VAL A 363 18.57 -2.74 14.29
CA VAL A 363 18.39 -3.51 15.53
C VAL A 363 18.45 -2.60 16.76
N TRP A 364 19.39 -1.66 16.78
CA TRP A 364 19.51 -0.71 17.90
C TRP A 364 18.28 0.19 18.01
N ASP A 365 17.82 0.78 16.91
CA ASP A 365 16.63 1.63 16.90
C ASP A 365 15.35 0.84 17.20
N ALA A 366 15.21 -0.37 16.66
CA ALA A 366 14.06 -1.23 16.93
C ALA A 366 13.97 -1.57 18.42
N ARG A 367 15.08 -1.97 19.05
CA ARG A 367 15.13 -2.28 20.49
C ARG A 367 14.88 -1.05 21.35
N ARG A 368 15.42 0.10 20.96
CA ARG A 368 15.18 1.37 21.66
C ARG A 368 13.70 1.78 21.65
N VAL A 369 12.99 1.51 20.55
CA VAL A 369 11.60 1.94 20.36
C VAL A 369 10.59 0.90 20.85
N LEU A 370 10.79 -0.38 20.51
CA LEU A 370 9.86 -1.48 20.81
C LEU A 370 10.15 -2.20 22.14
N GLY A 371 11.37 -2.06 22.66
CA GLY A 371 11.90 -2.84 23.79
C GLY A 371 12.68 -4.08 23.35
N GLU A 372 13.68 -4.48 24.14
CA GLU A 372 14.55 -5.65 23.84
C GLU A 372 13.74 -6.93 23.66
N ASP A 373 12.77 -7.18 24.53
CA ASP A 373 11.94 -8.40 24.52
C ASP A 373 10.96 -8.47 23.35
N ALA A 374 10.76 -7.36 22.63
CA ALA A 374 9.88 -7.27 21.48
C ALA A 374 10.57 -7.61 20.15
N VAL A 375 11.90 -7.67 20.13
CA VAL A 375 12.69 -7.71 18.89
C VAL A 375 13.42 -9.04 18.74
N GLU A 376 12.95 -9.85 17.81
CA GLU A 376 13.68 -11.04 17.34
C GLU A 376 14.40 -10.71 16.03
N VAL A 377 15.62 -11.23 15.85
CA VAL A 377 16.46 -10.87 14.70
C VAL A 377 17.00 -12.12 14.02
N LEU A 378 16.85 -12.17 12.70
CA LEU A 378 17.50 -13.11 11.79
C LEU A 378 18.35 -12.32 10.81
N VAL A 379 19.67 -12.53 10.83
CA VAL A 379 20.59 -11.91 9.87
C VAL A 379 21.00 -12.95 8.83
N LEU A 380 20.84 -12.62 7.55
CA LEU A 380 21.13 -13.49 6.42
C LEU A 380 22.28 -12.93 5.58
N LYS A 381 23.06 -13.80 4.95
CA LYS A 381 24.16 -13.44 4.05
C LYS A 381 23.64 -12.88 2.71
N ALA A 382 23.19 -11.64 2.73
CA ALA A 382 22.63 -10.89 1.61
C ALA A 382 22.80 -9.37 1.85
N GLY A 383 22.62 -8.55 0.83
CA GLY A 383 22.38 -7.11 0.95
C GLY A 383 20.89 -6.79 1.07
N HIS A 384 20.47 -5.63 0.57
CA HIS A 384 19.05 -5.22 0.58
C HIS A 384 18.15 -6.18 -0.21
N GLU A 385 18.71 -6.97 -1.11
CA GLU A 385 18.03 -7.99 -1.92
C GLU A 385 17.60 -9.22 -1.12
N VAL A 386 17.82 -9.24 0.20
CA VAL A 386 17.44 -10.35 1.08
C VAL A 386 15.99 -10.78 0.88
N GLY A 387 15.05 -9.84 0.72
CA GLY A 387 13.63 -10.15 0.47
C GLY A 387 13.38 -10.87 -0.86
N VAL A 388 14.24 -10.64 -1.85
CA VAL A 388 14.11 -11.21 -3.20
C VAL A 388 14.80 -12.57 -3.31
N THR A 389 15.96 -12.71 -2.68
CA THR A 389 16.87 -13.84 -2.91
C THR A 389 16.79 -14.93 -1.84
N LYS A 390 16.25 -14.62 -0.66
CA LYS A 390 16.28 -15.50 0.52
C LYS A 390 14.91 -16.04 0.94
N GLY A 391 14.06 -16.33 -0.05
CA GLY A 391 12.68 -16.76 0.19
C GLY A 391 12.55 -17.96 1.13
N GLU A 392 13.38 -19.00 0.92
CA GLU A 392 13.37 -20.21 1.75
C GLU A 392 13.85 -19.91 3.18
N GLU A 393 15.00 -19.24 3.32
CA GLU A 393 15.58 -18.91 4.63
C GLU A 393 14.69 -17.95 5.43
N ILE A 394 14.01 -17.01 4.76
CA ILE A 394 13.02 -16.12 5.39
C ILE A 394 11.87 -16.96 5.97
N VAL A 395 11.28 -17.88 5.19
CA VAL A 395 10.14 -18.66 5.65
C VAL A 395 10.55 -19.65 6.76
N ASP A 396 11.72 -20.27 6.67
CA ASP A 396 12.25 -21.09 7.77
C ASP A 396 12.42 -20.28 9.06
N GLY A 397 12.99 -19.08 8.96
CA GLY A 397 13.13 -18.16 10.08
C GLY A 397 11.80 -17.76 10.70
N VAL A 398 10.82 -17.46 9.85
CA VAL A 398 9.45 -17.13 10.21
C VAL A 398 8.80 -18.29 10.98
N LEU A 399 8.81 -19.49 10.41
CA LEU A 399 8.23 -20.68 11.03
C LEU A 399 8.94 -21.02 12.34
N ALA A 400 10.26 -20.88 12.43
CA ALA A 400 11.02 -21.10 13.65
C ALA A 400 10.74 -20.05 14.74
N ALA A 401 10.55 -18.78 14.39
CA ALA A 401 10.16 -17.74 15.35
C ALA A 401 8.73 -17.99 15.88
N TRP A 402 7.84 -18.49 15.03
CA TRP A 402 6.45 -18.70 15.40
C TRP A 402 6.19 -20.05 16.08
N ALA A 403 6.97 -21.09 15.78
CA ALA A 403 6.89 -22.40 16.45
C ALA A 403 7.53 -22.43 17.85
N ARG A 404 8.33 -21.42 18.23
CA ARG A 404 8.83 -21.25 19.61
C ARG A 404 7.66 -20.85 20.53
N GLU A 405 6.80 -21.80 20.84
CA GLU A 405 5.76 -21.75 21.87
C GLU A 405 6.31 -22.17 23.22
#